data_AF-A0A1V5MCS7-F1
#
_entry.id   AF-A0A1V5MCS7-F1
#
_cell.length_a   1.000
_cell.length_b   1.000
_cell.length_c   1.000
_cell.angle_alpha   90.00
_cell.angle_beta   90.00
_cell.angle_gamma   90.00
#
_symmetry.space_group_name_H-M   'P 1'
#
loop_
_entity.id
_entity.type
_entity.pdbx_description
1 polymer ?
#
loop_
_entity_poly.entity_id
_entity_poly.type
_entity_poly.pdbx_seq_one_letter_code
_entity_poly.pdbx_strand_id
1 'polypeptide(L)'
;MKWAWAAADIYTELNDNAQESFGLSILEAMAHELPVVVSDWGFHREIIEDDKNGLLIPTVGPVPGLTNEFALLSSLSLLDYKSHVGLASQFVSVNVAQCAQAYSKLVADSTKRTELGRNAKMTVGAKFSGPNIIRQYQYLLSELAKLRKNAEVSFAPENKSIASYPTRLDTSIAFADYATSVLSPTSHLRLDSSKDEAASLLAALEPLPLAAIAKSMLLPPEEMRTVLNLLENKDSSTVSDLTQHFNSDKGKELLLSILWLSKMGIISIN
;
A
#
# COMPACT_ATOMS: atom_id res chain seq x y z
N MET A 1 -5.18 5.34 26.94
CA MET A 1 -4.39 4.71 25.85
C MET A 1 -2.92 4.44 26.21
N LYS A 2 -2.32 5.05 27.27
CA LYS A 2 -0.90 4.82 27.62
C LYS A 2 -0.52 3.36 27.94
N TRP A 3 -1.46 2.57 28.45
CA TRP A 3 -1.19 1.17 28.82
C TRP A 3 -0.98 0.25 27.62
N ALA A 4 -1.57 0.56 26.45
CA ALA A 4 -1.41 -0.26 25.26
C ALA A 4 0.05 -0.21 24.75
N TRP A 5 0.65 0.98 24.71
CA TRP A 5 2.05 1.16 24.33
C TRP A 5 3.01 0.48 25.29
N ALA A 6 2.76 0.60 26.60
CA ALA A 6 3.61 -0.01 27.62
C ALA A 6 3.52 -1.54 27.67
N ALA A 7 2.43 -2.14 27.17
CA ALA A 7 2.21 -3.58 27.15
C ALA A 7 2.59 -4.24 25.82
N ALA A 8 2.93 -3.46 24.79
CA ALA A 8 3.28 -3.97 23.47
C ALA A 8 4.79 -4.21 23.35
N ASP A 9 5.18 -5.24 22.59
CA ASP A 9 6.57 -5.50 22.21
C ASP A 9 6.91 -4.96 20.82
N ILE A 10 5.92 -4.86 19.94
CA ILE A 10 6.04 -4.45 18.54
C ILE A 10 4.78 -3.66 18.18
N TYR A 11 4.97 -2.55 17.48
CA TYR A 11 3.88 -1.80 16.88
C TYR A 11 3.72 -2.16 15.40
N THR A 12 2.48 -2.13 14.90
CA THR A 12 2.19 -2.51 13.52
C THR A 12 1.15 -1.61 12.88
N GLU A 13 1.46 -1.21 11.65
CA GLU A 13 0.53 -0.49 10.78
C GLU A 13 0.76 -0.91 9.32
N LEU A 14 0.05 -1.97 8.88
CA LEU A 14 0.10 -2.46 7.49
C LEU A 14 -0.91 -1.71 6.63
N ASN A 15 -0.84 -0.38 6.63
CA ASN A 15 -1.76 0.47 5.90
C ASN A 15 -1.62 0.25 4.37
N ASP A 16 -2.76 0.13 3.70
CA ASP A 16 -2.90 -0.03 2.26
C ASP A 16 -3.90 0.99 1.68
N ASN A 17 -4.30 1.94 2.52
CA ASN A 17 -5.34 2.92 2.26
C ASN A 17 -4.71 4.31 2.17
N ALA A 18 -5.06 5.06 1.12
CA ALA A 18 -4.58 6.41 0.87
C ALA A 18 -5.16 7.50 1.80
N GLN A 19 -6.08 7.16 2.71
CA GLN A 19 -6.66 8.08 3.70
C GLN A 19 -5.71 8.47 4.81
N GLU A 20 -4.90 7.52 5.27
CA GLU A 20 -3.92 7.78 6.32
C GLU A 20 -2.75 8.54 5.70
N SER A 21 -2.39 9.67 6.30
CA SER A 21 -1.59 10.71 5.64
C SER A 21 -0.45 11.24 6.49
N PHE A 22 -0.35 10.83 7.77
CA PHE A 22 0.73 11.29 8.63
C PHE A 22 1.26 10.24 9.61
N GLY A 23 0.46 9.27 10.05
CA GLY A 23 0.91 8.20 10.94
C GLY A 23 1.30 8.70 12.32
N LEU A 24 0.38 9.45 12.93
CA LEU A 24 0.51 9.86 14.34
C LEU A 24 0.74 8.65 15.25
N SER A 25 0.04 7.54 14.99
CA SER A 25 0.18 6.28 15.73
C SER A 25 1.58 5.68 15.63
N ILE A 26 2.22 5.78 14.46
CA ILE A 26 3.63 5.38 14.26
C ILE A 26 4.53 6.23 15.17
N LEU A 27 4.41 7.57 15.11
CA LEU A 27 5.24 8.46 15.92
C LEU A 27 5.01 8.26 17.43
N GLU A 28 3.77 8.00 17.85
CA GLU A 28 3.45 7.68 19.24
C GLU A 28 4.12 6.38 19.68
N ALA A 29 4.05 5.31 18.88
CA ALA A 29 4.73 4.05 19.18
C ALA A 29 6.25 4.21 19.23
N MET A 30 6.84 4.91 18.26
CA MET A 30 8.27 5.22 18.21
C MET A 30 8.71 6.01 19.46
N ALA A 31 7.90 6.98 19.93
CA ALA A 31 8.20 7.75 21.14
C ALA A 31 8.22 6.90 22.42
N HIS A 32 7.54 5.75 22.41
CA HIS A 32 7.52 4.76 23.49
C HIS A 32 8.59 3.65 23.32
N GLU A 33 9.56 3.84 22.42
CA GLU A 33 10.64 2.87 22.13
C GLU A 33 10.13 1.52 21.59
N LEU A 34 8.98 1.50 20.92
CA LEU A 34 8.52 0.29 20.24
C LEU A 34 9.20 0.16 18.87
N PRO A 35 9.74 -1.02 18.52
CA PRO A 35 10.04 -1.31 17.12
C PRO A 35 8.73 -1.29 16.33
N VAL A 36 8.75 -0.67 15.15
CA VAL A 36 7.58 -0.53 14.28
C VAL A 36 7.75 -1.40 13.04
N VAL A 37 6.71 -2.14 12.68
CA VAL A 37 6.59 -2.90 11.42
C VAL A 37 5.45 -2.29 10.63
N VAL A 38 5.77 -1.59 9.55
CA VAL A 38 4.77 -0.85 8.77
C VAL A 38 4.85 -1.22 7.30
N SER A 39 3.76 -1.09 6.58
CA SER A 39 3.80 -1.23 5.12
C SER A 39 4.66 -0.13 4.51
N ASP A 40 5.32 -0.42 3.41
CA ASP A 40 6.03 0.56 2.62
C ASP A 40 5.04 1.30 1.71
N TRP A 41 4.23 2.15 2.34
CA TRP A 41 3.09 2.83 1.73
C TRP A 41 3.09 4.33 2.03
N GLY A 42 3.23 5.14 0.98
CA GLY A 42 3.12 6.59 1.04
C GLY A 42 4.06 7.24 2.05
N PHE A 43 3.50 7.99 2.99
CA PHE A 43 4.25 8.78 3.97
C PHE A 43 5.03 7.92 4.98
N HIS A 44 4.80 6.59 5.06
CA HIS A 44 5.59 5.71 5.94
C HIS A 44 7.10 5.83 5.67
N ARG A 45 7.50 5.99 4.39
CA ARG A 45 8.91 6.21 3.98
C ARG A 45 9.50 7.54 4.43
N GLU A 46 8.68 8.53 4.74
CA GLU A 46 9.14 9.82 5.27
C GLU A 46 9.52 9.70 6.76
N ILE A 47 8.95 8.73 7.46
CA ILE A 47 9.16 8.48 8.90
C ILE A 47 10.20 7.39 9.12
N ILE A 48 10.10 6.30 8.36
CA ILE A 48 10.87 5.07 8.55
C ILE A 48 12.02 4.96 7.56
N GLU A 49 13.20 4.72 8.10
CA GLU A 49 14.39 4.26 7.38
C GLU A 49 14.54 2.77 7.71
N ASP A 50 14.37 1.92 6.69
CA ASP A 50 14.28 0.47 6.85
C ASP A 50 15.49 -0.16 7.58
N ASP A 51 15.21 -1.16 8.40
CA ASP A 51 16.12 -1.85 9.33
C ASP A 51 16.90 -0.96 10.33
N LYS A 52 16.65 0.36 10.35
CA LYS A 52 17.32 1.32 11.24
C LYS A 52 16.42 1.83 12.36
N ASN A 53 15.26 2.39 12.03
CA ASN A 53 14.31 2.94 13.01
C ASN A 53 12.91 2.31 12.92
N GLY A 54 12.76 1.29 12.08
CA GLY A 54 11.57 0.50 11.84
C GLY A 54 11.83 -0.51 10.72
N LEU A 55 10.83 -1.32 10.40
CA LEU A 55 10.85 -2.23 9.24
C LEU A 55 9.75 -1.83 8.26
N LEU A 56 10.11 -1.67 6.99
CA LEU A 56 9.21 -1.36 5.89
C LEU A 56 8.90 -2.63 5.11
N ILE A 57 7.62 -3.01 5.06
CA ILE A 57 7.16 -4.19 4.33
C ILE A 57 6.74 -3.79 2.91
N PRO A 58 7.38 -4.29 1.85
CA PRO A 58 7.09 -3.87 0.48
C PRO A 58 5.62 -3.99 0.10
N THR A 59 5.15 -3.02 -0.69
CA THR A 59 3.80 -3.01 -1.23
C THR A 59 3.81 -2.96 -2.76
N VAL A 60 2.82 -3.61 -3.37
CA VAL A 60 2.58 -3.57 -4.82
C VAL A 60 1.21 -2.95 -5.06
N GLY A 61 1.20 -1.86 -5.83
CA GLY A 61 -0.01 -1.15 -6.24
C GLY A 61 -0.46 -1.48 -7.66
N PRO A 62 -1.65 -1.00 -8.06
CA PRO A 62 -2.14 -1.14 -9.43
C PRO A 62 -1.33 -0.31 -10.42
N VAL A 63 -1.28 -0.75 -11.68
CA VAL A 63 -0.80 0.09 -12.80
C VAL A 63 -1.63 1.39 -12.84
N PRO A 64 -1.01 2.56 -13.04
CA PRO A 64 -1.75 3.81 -13.19
C PRO A 64 -2.80 3.73 -14.31
N GLY A 65 -4.05 4.06 -13.99
CA GLY A 65 -5.20 3.98 -14.90
C GLY A 65 -6.05 2.72 -14.73
N LEU A 66 -5.57 1.69 -14.00
CA LEU A 66 -6.28 0.41 -13.86
C LEU A 66 -7.60 0.56 -13.09
N THR A 67 -7.71 1.57 -12.22
CA THR A 67 -8.88 1.79 -11.36
C THR A 67 -9.77 2.97 -11.80
N ASN A 68 -9.68 3.37 -13.07
CA ASN A 68 -10.39 4.56 -13.60
C ASN A 68 -11.91 4.45 -13.47
N GLU A 69 -12.46 3.23 -13.55
CA GLU A 69 -13.88 2.98 -13.32
C GLU A 69 -14.32 3.41 -11.91
N PHE A 70 -13.46 3.33 -10.89
CA PHE A 70 -13.82 3.73 -9.54
C PHE A 70 -13.97 5.25 -9.45
N ALA A 71 -13.12 5.99 -10.17
CA ALA A 71 -13.26 7.45 -10.30
C ALA A 71 -14.55 7.83 -11.02
N LEU A 72 -14.94 7.08 -12.07
CA LEU A 72 -16.21 7.28 -12.76
C LEU A 72 -17.41 7.03 -11.85
N LEU A 73 -17.47 5.87 -11.19
CA LEU A 73 -18.56 5.50 -10.27
C LEU A 73 -18.69 6.52 -9.13
N SER A 74 -17.57 6.94 -8.57
CA SER A 74 -17.52 7.99 -7.54
C SER A 74 -18.01 9.35 -8.05
N SER A 75 -17.69 9.70 -9.31
CA SER A 75 -18.14 10.96 -9.93
C SER A 75 -19.65 10.95 -10.18
N LEU A 76 -20.22 9.78 -10.47
CA LEU A 76 -21.66 9.57 -10.62
C LEU A 76 -22.40 9.37 -9.29
N SER A 77 -21.71 9.46 -8.15
CA SER A 77 -22.25 9.18 -6.81
C SER A 77 -22.82 7.76 -6.64
N LEU A 78 -22.36 6.82 -7.48
CA LEU A 78 -22.68 5.39 -7.39
C LEU A 78 -21.74 4.65 -6.44
N LEU A 79 -20.61 5.28 -6.09
CA LEU A 79 -19.65 4.80 -5.13
C LEU A 79 -19.37 5.92 -4.14
N ASP A 80 -19.77 5.75 -2.88
CA ASP A 80 -19.48 6.74 -1.85
C ASP A 80 -17.98 6.76 -1.48
N TYR A 81 -17.56 7.79 -0.75
CA TYR A 81 -16.15 7.95 -0.41
C TYR A 81 -15.55 6.75 0.36
N LYS A 82 -16.30 6.18 1.32
CA LYS A 82 -15.82 5.05 2.13
C LYS A 82 -15.67 3.79 1.28
N SER A 83 -16.66 3.53 0.43
CA SER A 83 -16.70 2.39 -0.47
C SER A 83 -15.63 2.51 -1.56
N HIS A 84 -15.41 3.72 -2.09
CA HIS A 84 -14.34 3.98 -3.07
C HIS A 84 -12.96 3.67 -2.50
N VAL A 85 -12.68 4.20 -1.31
CA VAL A 85 -11.39 4.00 -0.69
C VAL A 85 -11.20 2.55 -0.24
N GLY A 86 -12.23 1.94 0.35
CA GLY A 86 -12.19 0.52 0.75
C GLY A 86 -12.05 -0.43 -0.44
N LEU A 87 -12.66 -0.10 -1.58
CA LEU A 87 -12.48 -0.85 -2.84
C LEU A 87 -11.08 -0.65 -3.41
N ALA A 88 -10.59 0.59 -3.48
CA ALA A 88 -9.25 0.87 -3.98
C ALA A 88 -8.16 0.16 -3.16
N SER A 89 -8.31 0.11 -1.83
CA SER A 89 -7.35 -0.58 -0.96
C SER A 89 -7.32 -2.09 -1.19
N GLN A 90 -8.37 -2.71 -1.76
CA GLN A 90 -8.35 -4.14 -2.12
C GLN A 90 -7.30 -4.49 -3.17
N PHE A 91 -6.76 -3.51 -3.89
CA PHE A 91 -5.79 -3.69 -4.98
C PHE A 91 -4.40 -3.18 -4.63
N VAL A 92 -4.14 -2.93 -3.35
CA VAL A 92 -2.80 -2.70 -2.80
C VAL A 92 -2.43 -3.92 -1.98
N SER A 93 -1.36 -4.60 -2.38
CA SER A 93 -0.86 -5.80 -1.71
C SER A 93 0.36 -5.45 -0.86
N VAL A 94 0.29 -5.75 0.43
CA VAL A 94 1.46 -5.80 1.31
C VAL A 94 2.06 -7.20 1.21
N ASN A 95 3.38 -7.32 1.10
CA ASN A 95 4.05 -8.62 0.97
C ASN A 95 3.94 -9.42 2.28
N VAL A 96 2.97 -10.34 2.34
CA VAL A 96 2.64 -11.14 3.55
C VAL A 96 3.82 -12.00 3.99
N ALA A 97 4.53 -12.63 3.03
CA ALA A 97 5.69 -13.45 3.33
C ALA A 97 6.83 -12.65 3.97
N GLN A 98 7.15 -11.47 3.45
CA GLN A 98 8.16 -10.59 4.04
C GLN A 98 7.71 -10.01 5.39
N CYS A 99 6.42 -9.73 5.55
CA CYS A 99 5.85 -9.35 6.85
C CYS A 99 6.07 -10.44 7.90
N ALA A 100 5.76 -11.69 7.57
CA ALA A 100 5.98 -12.83 8.47
C ALA A 100 7.47 -13.02 8.82
N GLN A 101 8.38 -12.80 7.86
CA GLN A 101 9.83 -12.84 8.09
C GLN A 101 10.28 -11.70 9.01
N ALA A 102 9.76 -10.48 8.85
CA ALA A 102 10.04 -9.34 9.72
C ALA A 102 9.66 -9.64 11.17
N TYR A 103 8.45 -10.17 11.40
CA TYR A 103 8.05 -10.61 12.74
C TYR A 103 8.93 -11.74 13.27
N SER A 104 9.24 -12.74 12.45
CA SER A 104 10.09 -13.86 12.88
C SER A 104 11.47 -13.37 13.33
N LYS A 105 12.07 -12.41 12.60
CA LYS A 105 13.33 -11.75 12.97
C LYS A 105 13.20 -11.03 14.32
N LEU A 106 12.16 -10.22 14.49
CA LEU A 106 11.96 -9.46 15.72
C LEU A 106 11.65 -10.36 16.92
N VAL A 107 10.82 -11.39 16.77
CA VAL A 107 10.48 -12.32 17.87
C VAL A 107 11.72 -13.07 18.35
N ALA A 108 12.56 -13.54 17.42
CA ALA A 108 13.77 -14.29 17.74
C ALA A 108 14.91 -13.43 18.33
N ASP A 109 14.94 -12.11 18.05
CA ASP A 109 16.04 -11.23 18.45
C ASP A 109 15.57 -10.02 19.28
N SER A 110 15.64 -10.15 20.61
CA SER A 110 15.30 -9.06 21.54
C SER A 110 16.30 -7.89 21.49
N THR A 111 17.53 -8.12 21.05
CA THR A 111 18.54 -7.07 20.89
C THR A 111 18.13 -6.17 19.73
N LYS A 112 17.77 -6.76 18.59
CA LYS A 112 17.27 -6.00 17.42
C LYS A 112 15.99 -5.22 17.76
N ARG A 113 15.05 -5.80 18.52
CA ARG A 113 13.85 -5.06 18.99
C ARG A 113 14.23 -3.82 19.79
N THR A 114 15.15 -3.97 20.74
CA THR A 114 15.62 -2.86 21.59
C THR A 114 16.37 -1.79 20.79
N GLU A 115 17.20 -2.22 19.84
CA GLU A 115 17.94 -1.32 18.95
C GLU A 115 16.98 -0.47 18.09
N LEU A 116 16.06 -1.12 17.37
CA LEU A 116 15.07 -0.43 16.53
C LEU A 116 14.21 0.53 17.35
N GLY A 117 13.73 0.11 18.52
CA GLY A 117 12.93 0.95 19.42
C GLY A 117 13.67 2.20 19.91
N ARG A 118 14.93 2.07 20.30
CA ARG A 118 15.76 3.23 20.70
C ARG A 118 15.98 4.19 19.53
N ASN A 119 16.32 3.65 18.35
CA ASN A 119 16.51 4.45 17.13
C ASN A 119 15.24 5.16 16.70
N ALA A 120 14.09 4.49 16.84
CA ALA A 120 12.77 5.06 16.61
C ALA A 120 12.52 6.30 17.49
N LYS A 121 12.71 6.18 18.81
CA LYS A 121 12.56 7.32 19.72
C LYS A 121 13.52 8.47 19.45
N MET A 122 14.78 8.15 19.14
CA MET A 122 15.76 9.17 18.74
C MET A 122 15.32 9.91 17.47
N THR A 123 14.76 9.19 16.49
CA THR A 123 14.22 9.79 15.26
C THR A 123 13.09 10.77 15.57
N VAL A 124 12.15 10.40 16.44
CA VAL A 124 11.04 11.28 16.85
C VAL A 124 11.56 12.58 17.45
N GLY A 125 12.51 12.48 18.40
CA GLY A 125 13.11 13.68 19.02
C GLY A 125 13.85 14.57 18.00
N ALA A 126 14.57 13.96 17.07
CA ALA A 126 15.38 14.68 16.08
C ALA A 126 14.55 15.33 14.97
N LYS A 127 13.55 14.64 14.42
CA LYS A 127 12.80 15.10 13.24
C LYS A 127 11.44 15.70 13.58
N PHE A 128 10.73 15.13 14.56
CA PHE A 128 9.30 15.35 14.77
C PHE A 128 8.98 16.09 16.07
N SER A 129 9.98 16.69 16.73
CA SER A 129 9.72 17.53 17.91
C SER A 129 8.93 18.79 17.53
N GLY A 130 7.95 19.15 18.35
CA GLY A 130 7.13 20.36 18.15
C GLY A 130 7.97 21.63 17.87
N PRO A 131 9.05 21.90 18.63
CA PRO A 131 9.93 23.04 18.34
C PRO A 131 10.60 22.98 16.96
N ASN A 132 11.01 21.80 16.47
CA ASN A 132 11.59 21.66 15.13
C ASN A 132 10.54 21.94 14.06
N ILE A 133 9.34 21.38 14.19
CA ILE A 133 8.24 21.57 13.23
C ILE A 133 7.83 23.05 13.17
N ILE A 134 7.62 23.70 14.32
CA ILE A 134 7.24 25.12 14.37
C ILE A 134 8.27 26.00 13.66
N ARG A 135 9.57 25.74 13.85
CA ARG A 135 10.64 26.48 13.15
C ARG A 135 10.57 26.30 11.64
N GLN A 136 10.33 25.08 11.15
CA GLN A 136 10.19 24.82 9.71
C GLN A 136 8.99 25.55 9.11
N TYR A 137 7.84 25.56 9.80
CA TYR A 137 6.67 26.35 9.37
C TYR A 137 6.96 27.85 9.32
N GLN A 138 7.60 28.39 10.35
CA GLN A 138 7.97 29.82 10.40
C GLN A 138 8.91 30.18 9.24
N TYR A 139 9.89 29.31 8.94
CA TYR A 139 10.78 29.48 7.80
C TYR A 139 10.02 29.47 6.47
N LEU A 140 9.18 28.45 6.23
CA LEU A 140 8.40 28.33 4.99
C LEU A 140 7.49 29.55 4.79
N LEU A 141 6.79 30.00 5.84
CA LEU A 141 5.92 31.16 5.77
C LEU A 141 6.70 32.44 5.46
N SER A 142 7.91 32.59 6.00
CA SER A 142 8.80 33.71 5.69
C SER A 142 9.22 33.71 4.22
N GLU A 143 9.65 32.56 3.69
CA GLU A 143 10.05 32.42 2.29
C GLU A 143 8.87 32.67 1.33
N LEU A 144 7.70 32.11 1.62
CA LEU A 144 6.49 32.36 0.82
C LEU A 144 6.08 33.84 0.86
N ALA A 145 6.27 34.54 1.97
CA ALA A 145 6.01 35.97 2.06
C ALA A 145 6.96 36.78 1.15
N LYS A 146 8.25 36.40 1.08
CA LYS A 146 9.22 37.02 0.17
C LYS A 146 8.84 36.80 -1.30
N LEU A 147 8.47 35.57 -1.66
CA LEU A 147 8.05 35.22 -3.03
C LEU A 147 6.81 36.02 -3.45
N ARG A 148 5.77 36.10 -2.62
CA ARG A 148 4.54 36.85 -2.93
C ARG A 148 4.80 38.34 -3.16
N LYS A 149 5.76 38.94 -2.44
CA LYS A 149 6.09 40.35 -2.60
C LYS A 149 6.75 40.65 -3.96
N ASN A 150 7.42 39.67 -4.55
CA ASN A 150 8.24 39.83 -5.75
C ASN A 150 7.63 39.13 -6.99
N ALA A 151 6.49 38.47 -6.86
CA ALA A 151 5.88 37.71 -7.94
C ALA A 151 5.12 38.64 -8.91
N GLU A 152 5.45 38.57 -10.20
CA GLU A 152 4.57 39.06 -11.25
C GLU A 152 3.40 38.08 -11.44
N VAL A 153 2.17 38.61 -11.55
CA VAL A 153 0.98 37.78 -11.72
C VAL A 153 0.90 37.35 -13.18
N SER A 154 1.17 36.07 -13.45
CA SER A 154 0.88 35.44 -14.74
C SER A 154 -0.20 34.37 -14.58
N PHE A 155 -1.16 34.34 -15.49
CA PHE A 155 -2.15 33.26 -15.52
C PHE A 155 -1.47 31.95 -15.93
N ALA A 156 -1.89 30.85 -15.31
CA ALA A 156 -1.45 29.52 -15.73
C ALA A 156 -1.86 29.30 -17.20
N PRO A 157 -0.97 28.75 -18.05
CA PRO A 157 -1.33 28.41 -19.42
C PRO A 157 -2.48 27.39 -19.43
N GLU A 158 -3.36 27.47 -20.43
CA GLU A 158 -4.41 26.48 -20.65
C GLU A 158 -3.79 25.08 -20.77
N ASN A 159 -4.05 24.25 -19.76
CA ASN A 159 -3.51 22.90 -19.72
C ASN A 159 -4.54 21.93 -20.31
N LYS A 160 -4.18 21.21 -21.38
CA LYS A 160 -5.00 20.11 -21.92
C LYS A 160 -4.79 18.89 -21.03
N SER A 161 -5.59 18.79 -19.97
CA SER A 161 -5.54 17.66 -19.05
C SER A 161 -5.78 16.33 -19.77
N ILE A 162 -4.98 15.32 -19.44
CA ILE A 162 -5.14 13.93 -19.87
C ILE A 162 -6.11 13.13 -18.97
N ALA A 163 -6.64 13.74 -17.91
CA ALA A 163 -7.56 13.06 -17.01
C ALA A 163 -8.92 12.81 -17.68
N SER A 164 -9.44 11.59 -17.56
CA SER A 164 -10.76 11.22 -18.09
C SER A 164 -11.90 12.04 -17.45
N TYR A 165 -11.69 12.59 -16.25
CA TYR A 165 -12.64 13.43 -15.55
C TYR A 165 -11.94 14.64 -14.89
N PRO A 166 -12.40 15.88 -15.14
CA PRO A 166 -11.71 17.09 -14.67
C PRO A 166 -11.80 17.30 -13.14
N THR A 167 -12.76 16.66 -12.46
CA THR A 167 -13.02 16.86 -11.03
C THR A 167 -12.59 15.68 -10.16
N ARG A 168 -12.21 14.53 -10.75
CA ARG A 168 -11.74 13.35 -10.01
C ARG A 168 -10.70 12.59 -10.81
N LEU A 169 -9.55 12.36 -10.19
CA LEU A 169 -8.48 11.55 -10.74
C LEU A 169 -8.65 10.09 -10.28
N ASP A 170 -8.22 9.15 -11.13
CA ASP A 170 -8.07 7.74 -10.77
C ASP A 170 -7.09 7.60 -9.58
N THR A 171 -7.49 6.86 -8.54
CA THR A 171 -6.67 6.59 -7.35
C THR A 171 -5.32 5.98 -7.70
N SER A 172 -5.27 5.06 -8.67
CA SER A 172 -4.02 4.45 -9.14
C SER A 172 -3.06 5.43 -9.81
N ILE A 173 -3.58 6.57 -10.30
CA ILE A 173 -2.76 7.67 -10.82
C ILE A 173 -2.39 8.62 -9.69
N ALA A 174 -3.38 9.04 -8.88
CA ALA A 174 -3.18 10.01 -7.79
C ALA A 174 -2.17 9.53 -6.73
N PHE A 175 -2.11 8.23 -6.49
CA PHE A 175 -1.27 7.59 -5.48
C PHE A 175 -0.30 6.56 -6.07
N ALA A 176 0.08 6.72 -7.35
CA ALA A 176 1.00 5.80 -8.02
C ALA A 176 2.32 5.61 -7.25
N ASP A 177 2.82 6.69 -6.64
CA ASP A 177 4.10 6.71 -5.91
C ASP A 177 3.97 6.26 -4.45
N TYR A 178 2.78 5.84 -3.99
CA TYR A 178 2.59 5.37 -2.61
C TYR A 178 3.07 3.93 -2.44
N ALA A 179 2.90 3.05 -3.42
CA ALA A 179 3.40 1.68 -3.31
C ALA A 179 4.94 1.64 -3.45
N THR A 180 5.58 0.56 -2.98
CA THR A 180 7.01 0.30 -3.26
C THR A 180 7.23 0.11 -4.76
N SER A 181 6.31 -0.60 -5.40
CA SER A 181 6.29 -0.81 -6.84
C SER A 181 4.86 -0.91 -7.36
N VAL A 182 4.72 -0.83 -8.68
CA VAL A 182 3.45 -1.08 -9.38
C VAL A 182 3.52 -2.44 -10.05
N LEU A 183 2.37 -3.13 -10.13
CA LEU A 183 2.26 -4.33 -10.94
C LEU A 183 2.71 -4.01 -12.38
N SER A 184 3.52 -4.85 -12.98
CA SER A 184 3.98 -4.65 -14.35
C SER A 184 3.99 -5.97 -15.13
N PRO A 185 4.09 -5.95 -16.46
CA PRO A 185 4.18 -7.17 -17.26
C PRO A 185 5.34 -8.09 -16.84
N THR A 186 6.41 -7.54 -16.26
CA THR A 186 7.59 -8.27 -15.81
C THR A 186 7.57 -8.62 -14.32
N SER A 187 6.52 -8.24 -13.58
CA SER A 187 6.36 -8.63 -12.18
C SER A 187 6.27 -10.15 -12.07
N HIS A 188 7.03 -10.71 -11.15
CA HIS A 188 7.19 -12.14 -10.97
C HIS A 188 6.22 -12.66 -9.91
N LEU A 189 5.45 -13.67 -10.29
CA LEU A 189 4.39 -14.26 -9.48
C LEU A 189 4.80 -15.67 -9.05
N ARG A 190 4.46 -16.02 -7.82
CA ARG A 190 4.58 -17.39 -7.30
C ARG A 190 3.48 -17.67 -6.28
N LEU A 191 3.16 -18.95 -6.08
CA LEU A 191 2.32 -19.36 -4.96
C LEU A 191 3.11 -19.22 -3.65
N ASP A 192 2.46 -18.74 -2.58
CA ASP A 192 3.09 -18.67 -1.25
C ASP A 192 3.05 -20.02 -0.51
N SER A 193 2.18 -20.93 -0.95
CA SER A 193 1.97 -22.26 -0.39
C SER A 193 1.80 -23.30 -1.50
N SER A 194 1.49 -24.56 -1.14
CA SER A 194 1.06 -25.53 -2.15
C SER A 194 -0.23 -25.05 -2.85
N LYS A 195 -0.49 -25.53 -4.06
CA LYS A 195 -1.71 -25.19 -4.81
C LYS A 195 -2.97 -25.57 -4.04
N ASP A 196 -2.98 -26.72 -3.38
CA ASP A 196 -4.16 -27.19 -2.65
C ASP A 196 -4.45 -26.33 -1.42
N GLU A 197 -3.42 -25.86 -0.72
CA GLU A 197 -3.55 -24.88 0.37
C GLU A 197 -4.04 -23.52 -0.13
N ALA A 198 -3.48 -23.04 -1.25
CA ALA A 198 -3.88 -21.80 -1.90
C ALA A 198 -5.35 -21.84 -2.35
N ALA A 199 -5.79 -22.94 -2.95
CA ALA A 199 -7.18 -23.15 -3.36
C ALA A 199 -8.12 -23.25 -2.15
N SER A 200 -7.69 -23.91 -1.08
CA SER A 200 -8.44 -24.00 0.18
C SER A 200 -8.60 -22.63 0.84
N LEU A 201 -7.54 -21.83 0.86
CA LEU A 201 -7.57 -20.46 1.38
C LEU A 201 -8.49 -19.57 0.54
N LEU A 202 -8.39 -19.63 -0.79
CA LEU A 202 -9.29 -18.91 -1.70
C LEU A 202 -10.76 -19.25 -1.42
N ALA A 203 -11.10 -20.53 -1.26
CA ALA A 203 -12.45 -20.98 -0.96
C ALA A 203 -12.92 -20.51 0.44
N ALA A 204 -12.03 -20.44 1.42
CA ALA A 204 -12.35 -19.93 2.75
C ALA A 204 -12.57 -18.40 2.78
N LEU A 205 -11.88 -17.65 1.91
CA LEU A 205 -11.99 -16.21 1.80
C LEU A 205 -13.21 -15.75 1.01
N GLU A 206 -13.62 -16.49 -0.03
CA GLU A 206 -14.74 -16.14 -0.91
C GLU A 206 -16.05 -15.75 -0.17
N PRO A 207 -16.50 -16.47 0.88
CA PRO A 207 -17.73 -16.10 1.58
C PRO A 207 -17.58 -14.93 2.56
N LEU A 208 -16.35 -14.45 2.82
CA LEU A 208 -16.13 -13.39 3.80
C LEU A 208 -16.56 -12.02 3.25
N PRO A 209 -17.13 -11.13 4.09
CA PRO A 209 -17.50 -9.78 3.68
C PRO A 209 -16.35 -8.97 3.06
N LEU A 210 -15.11 -9.24 3.47
CA LEU A 210 -13.92 -8.60 2.90
C LEU A 210 -13.75 -8.90 1.40
N ALA A 211 -13.97 -10.16 0.98
CA ALA A 211 -13.89 -10.55 -0.42
C ALA A 211 -15.05 -9.96 -1.25
N ALA A 212 -16.21 -9.75 -0.62
CA ALA A 212 -17.39 -9.18 -1.28
C ALA A 212 -17.17 -7.75 -1.78
N ILE A 213 -16.27 -6.97 -1.14
CA ILE A 213 -16.00 -5.56 -1.52
C ILE A 213 -15.48 -5.48 -2.96
N ALA A 214 -14.52 -6.33 -3.33
CA ALA A 214 -13.90 -6.33 -4.66
C ALA A 214 -14.56 -7.27 -5.66
N LYS A 215 -15.48 -8.15 -5.23
CA LYS A 215 -15.98 -9.29 -6.02
C LYS A 215 -16.41 -8.96 -7.45
N SER A 216 -17.06 -7.81 -7.67
CA SER A 216 -17.52 -7.40 -9.01
C SER A 216 -16.40 -6.98 -9.96
N MET A 217 -15.19 -6.77 -9.45
CA MET A 217 -14.01 -6.31 -10.19
C MET A 217 -12.98 -7.43 -10.42
N LEU A 218 -13.22 -8.61 -9.84
CA LEU A 218 -12.32 -9.75 -9.89
C LEU A 218 -12.78 -10.76 -10.95
N LEU A 219 -11.85 -11.63 -11.34
CA LEU A 219 -12.16 -12.85 -12.08
C LEU A 219 -13.13 -13.73 -11.27
N PRO A 220 -13.99 -14.51 -11.93
CA PRO A 220 -14.76 -15.56 -11.27
C PRO A 220 -13.85 -16.55 -10.53
N PRO A 221 -14.33 -17.20 -9.45
CA PRO A 221 -13.52 -18.15 -8.68
C PRO A 221 -12.85 -19.26 -9.50
N GLU A 222 -13.54 -19.78 -10.52
CA GLU A 222 -12.99 -20.81 -11.42
C GLU A 222 -11.80 -20.31 -12.26
N GLU A 223 -11.83 -19.03 -12.65
CA GLU A 223 -10.74 -18.38 -13.37
C GLU A 223 -9.58 -18.01 -12.45
N MET A 224 -9.87 -17.61 -11.21
CA MET A 224 -8.83 -17.46 -10.18
C MET A 224 -8.12 -18.80 -9.90
N ARG A 225 -8.85 -19.93 -9.86
CA ARG A 225 -8.25 -21.27 -9.77
C ARG A 225 -7.36 -21.60 -10.97
N THR A 226 -7.73 -21.12 -12.16
CA THR A 226 -6.90 -21.26 -13.36
C THR A 226 -5.56 -20.51 -13.19
N VAL A 227 -5.56 -19.32 -12.58
CA VAL A 227 -4.32 -18.63 -12.21
C VAL A 227 -3.46 -19.50 -11.29
N LEU A 228 -4.05 -20.11 -10.25
CA LEU A 228 -3.30 -20.98 -9.33
C LEU A 228 -2.69 -22.20 -10.05
N ASN A 229 -3.45 -22.82 -10.96
CA ASN A 229 -2.96 -23.94 -11.78
C ASN A 229 -1.78 -23.53 -12.68
N LEU A 230 -1.82 -22.32 -13.25
CA LEU A 230 -0.75 -21.82 -14.12
C LEU A 230 0.54 -21.49 -13.36
N LEU A 231 0.45 -21.25 -12.05
CA LEU A 231 1.59 -21.01 -11.15
C LEU A 231 2.10 -22.29 -10.46
N GLU A 232 1.37 -23.40 -10.55
CA GLU A 232 1.75 -24.67 -9.93
C GLU A 232 3.09 -25.19 -10.47
N ASN A 233 3.96 -25.65 -9.56
CA ASN A 233 5.29 -26.20 -9.87
C ASN A 233 6.23 -25.26 -10.65
N LYS A 234 5.95 -23.96 -10.66
CA LYS A 234 6.84 -22.95 -11.24
C LYS A 234 7.52 -22.15 -10.13
N ASP A 235 8.83 -22.01 -10.22
CA ASP A 235 9.60 -21.13 -9.32
C ASP A 235 9.16 -19.66 -9.46
N SER A 236 8.77 -19.26 -10.67
CA SER A 236 8.16 -17.97 -10.97
C SER A 236 7.48 -17.96 -12.34
N SER A 237 6.42 -17.15 -12.51
CA SER A 237 5.86 -16.75 -13.81
C SER A 237 5.64 -15.25 -13.85
N THR A 238 5.86 -14.61 -15.00
CA THR A 238 5.57 -13.18 -15.11
C THR A 238 4.07 -12.94 -15.29
N VAL A 239 3.63 -11.71 -15.00
CA VAL A 239 2.28 -11.26 -15.37
C VAL A 239 2.04 -11.44 -16.88
N SER A 240 3.04 -11.15 -17.73
CA SER A 240 2.91 -11.34 -19.17
C SER A 240 2.65 -12.80 -19.55
N ASP A 241 3.31 -13.76 -18.91
CA ASP A 241 3.07 -15.20 -19.16
C ASP A 241 1.63 -15.60 -18.81
N LEU A 242 1.08 -15.08 -17.72
CA LEU A 242 -0.32 -15.33 -17.36
C LEU A 242 -1.27 -14.70 -18.38
N THR A 243 -1.04 -13.46 -18.81
CA THR A 243 -1.96 -12.76 -19.72
C THR A 243 -2.14 -13.47 -21.07
N GLN A 244 -1.17 -14.28 -21.52
CA GLN A 244 -1.29 -15.09 -22.74
C GLN A 244 -2.36 -16.19 -22.65
N HIS A 245 -2.77 -16.57 -21.44
CA HIS A 245 -3.76 -17.62 -21.18
C HIS A 245 -5.19 -17.07 -20.99
N PHE A 246 -5.37 -15.75 -21.03
CA PHE A 246 -6.65 -15.09 -20.85
C PHE A 246 -7.00 -14.26 -22.09
N ASN A 247 -8.29 -14.12 -22.36
CA ASN A 247 -8.76 -13.24 -23.42
C ASN A 247 -8.47 -11.78 -23.08
N SER A 248 -8.23 -10.96 -24.10
CA SER A 248 -7.86 -9.54 -23.92
C SER A 248 -8.93 -8.70 -23.22
N ASP A 249 -10.20 -9.10 -23.29
CA ASP A 249 -11.33 -8.43 -22.63
C ASP A 249 -11.31 -8.61 -21.10
N LYS A 250 -10.63 -9.63 -20.58
CA LYS A 250 -10.50 -9.89 -19.13
C LYS A 250 -9.19 -9.38 -18.52
N GLY A 251 -8.39 -8.64 -19.29
CA GLY A 251 -7.07 -8.20 -18.86
C GLY A 251 -7.13 -7.37 -17.57
N LYS A 252 -8.15 -6.51 -17.42
CA LYS A 252 -8.32 -5.68 -16.23
C LYS A 252 -8.64 -6.53 -14.99
N GLU A 253 -9.64 -7.39 -15.08
CA GLU A 253 -10.08 -8.28 -14.01
C GLU A 253 -8.96 -9.23 -13.58
N LEU A 254 -8.16 -9.72 -14.53
CA LEU A 254 -6.98 -10.53 -14.25
C LEU A 254 -5.95 -9.76 -13.40
N LEU A 255 -5.58 -8.54 -13.82
CA LEU A 255 -4.59 -7.73 -13.08
C LEU A 255 -5.09 -7.37 -11.67
N LEU A 256 -6.37 -7.02 -11.54
CA LEU A 256 -7.00 -6.76 -10.23
C LEU A 256 -7.04 -8.02 -9.37
N SER A 257 -7.28 -9.19 -9.97
CA SER A 257 -7.27 -10.48 -9.27
C SER A 257 -5.87 -10.88 -8.81
N ILE A 258 -4.83 -10.60 -9.59
CA ILE A 258 -3.44 -10.84 -9.17
C ILE A 258 -3.11 -10.00 -7.91
N LEU A 259 -3.44 -8.70 -7.91
CA LEU A 259 -3.24 -7.84 -6.74
C LEU A 259 -4.04 -8.32 -5.53
N TRP A 260 -5.29 -8.71 -5.73
CA TRP A 260 -6.15 -9.19 -4.66
C TRP A 260 -5.70 -10.53 -4.08
N LEU A 261 -5.34 -11.51 -4.93
CA LEU A 261 -4.77 -12.79 -4.49
C LEU A 261 -3.47 -12.56 -3.69
N SER A 262 -2.64 -11.60 -4.13
CA SER A 262 -1.41 -11.23 -3.43
C SER A 262 -1.69 -10.59 -2.07
N LYS A 263 -2.66 -9.67 -2.00
CA LYS A 263 -3.12 -9.06 -0.75
C LYS A 263 -3.62 -10.10 0.25
N MET A 264 -4.28 -11.14 -0.23
CA MET A 264 -4.82 -12.22 0.59
C MET A 264 -3.77 -13.28 0.99
N GLY A 265 -2.51 -13.11 0.59
CA GLY A 265 -1.43 -14.05 0.91
C GLY A 265 -1.52 -15.38 0.18
N ILE A 266 -2.22 -15.43 -0.97
CA ILE A 266 -2.32 -16.64 -1.79
C ILE A 266 -1.12 -16.74 -2.76
N ILE A 267 -0.72 -15.60 -3.31
CA ILE A 267 0.45 -15.48 -4.19
C ILE A 267 1.37 -14.36 -3.67
N SER A 268 2.64 -14.37 -4.06
CA SER A 268 3.50 -13.20 -3.90
C SER A 268 3.90 -12.61 -5.24
N ILE A 269 4.08 -11.28 -5.23
CA ILE A 269 4.57 -10.48 -6.35
C ILE A 269 5.97 -9.97 -5.97
N ASN A 270 6.95 -10.22 -6.83
CA ASN A 270 8.33 -9.72 -6.72
C ASN A 270 8.73 -8.92 -7.95
#